data_AF-A0A0G2HN15-F1
#
_entry.id   AF-A0A0G2HN15-F1
#
_cell.length_a   1.000
_cell.length_b   1.000
_cell.length_c   1.000
_cell.angle_alpha   90.00
_cell.angle_beta   90.00
_cell.angle_gamma   90.00
#
_symmetry.space_group_name_H-M   'P 1'
#
loop_
_entity.id
_entity.type
_entity.pdbx_description
1 polymer ?
#
loop_
_entity_poly.entity_id
_entity_poly.type
_entity_poly.pdbx_seq_one_letter_code
_entity_poly.pdbx_strand_id
1 'polypeptide(L)'
;MTTPATDFRHIRPWRGSQDQAFEELCYQLRDPTPQGAELVKTGSPDGSLEWYVTCRNGVQWGWQVKYSFDIDNLLKGMEKSLKTVVEKRPNCRRLTFCIPFDLPVASEAGKRKSARQKFEDKKKSWRKRIPGAERVCIELWSEGNLLERLVQHPG
;
A
#
# COMPACT_ATOMS: atom_id res chain seq x y z
N MET A 1 27.56 -12.00 12.86
CA MET A 1 26.10 -12.26 12.89
C MET A 1 25.44 -10.99 12.40
N THR A 2 24.76 -11.04 11.25
CA THR A 2 23.95 -9.91 10.76
C THR A 2 22.72 -9.81 11.63
N THR A 3 22.57 -8.69 12.35
CA THR A 3 21.31 -8.34 13.01
C THR A 3 20.20 -8.43 11.95
N PRO A 4 19.09 -9.14 12.22
CA PRO A 4 17.93 -9.10 11.32
C PRO A 4 17.57 -7.64 11.05
N ALA A 5 17.17 -7.31 9.83
CA ALA A 5 16.59 -6.00 9.59
C ALA A 5 15.31 -5.89 10.44
N THR A 6 15.38 -5.11 11.52
CA THR A 6 14.26 -4.89 12.44
C THR A 6 13.39 -3.70 12.04
N ASP A 7 13.75 -3.01 10.95
CA ASP A 7 13.08 -1.80 10.46
C ASP A 7 13.35 -1.64 8.96
N PHE A 8 12.29 -1.39 8.19
CA PHE A 8 12.37 -1.13 6.75
C PHE A 8 13.14 0.13 6.37
N ARG A 9 13.41 1.08 7.30
CA ARG A 9 14.28 2.26 7.06
C ARG A 9 15.67 1.89 6.53
N HIS A 10 16.14 0.70 6.87
CA HIS A 10 17.48 0.22 6.50
C HIS A 10 17.43 -0.85 5.40
N ILE A 11 16.32 -0.95 4.65
CA ILE A 11 16.25 -1.84 3.50
C ILE A 11 17.38 -1.50 2.52
N ARG A 12 18.09 -2.52 2.04
CA ARG A 12 19.19 -2.33 1.11
C ARG A 12 18.65 -1.74 -0.21
N PRO A 13 19.25 -0.67 -0.75
CA PRO A 13 18.85 -0.13 -2.05
C PRO A 13 18.92 -1.20 -3.16
N TRP A 14 17.97 -1.13 -4.09
CA TRP A 14 17.91 -1.93 -5.29
C TRP A 14 17.66 -1.00 -6.47
N ARG A 15 18.39 -1.19 -7.58
CA ARG A 15 18.31 -0.30 -8.76
C ARG A 15 18.51 1.20 -8.48
N GLY A 16 19.23 1.51 -7.40
CA GLY A 16 19.68 2.87 -7.08
C GLY A 16 18.96 3.51 -5.90
N SER A 17 17.90 2.90 -5.33
CA SER A 17 17.17 3.52 -4.22
C SER A 17 16.43 2.52 -3.32
N GLN A 18 16.08 2.97 -2.10
CA GLN A 18 15.40 2.14 -1.09
C GLN A 18 13.89 2.02 -1.35
N ASP A 19 13.27 3.07 -1.91
CA ASP A 19 11.86 3.06 -2.32
C ASP A 19 11.60 1.98 -3.40
N GLN A 20 12.46 1.91 -4.42
CA GLN A 20 12.38 0.85 -5.44
C GLN A 20 12.63 -0.56 -4.86
N ALA A 21 13.53 -0.67 -3.88
CA ALA A 21 13.74 -1.93 -3.18
C ALA A 21 12.48 -2.37 -2.39
N PHE A 22 11.85 -1.41 -1.71
CA PHE A 22 10.64 -1.67 -0.94
C PHE A 22 9.45 -1.99 -1.85
N GLU A 23 9.32 -1.31 -2.99
CA GLU A 23 8.33 -1.63 -4.03
C GLU A 23 8.47 -3.06 -4.54
N GLU A 24 9.68 -3.45 -4.92
CA GLU A 24 9.96 -4.81 -5.39
C GLU A 24 9.67 -5.85 -4.31
N LEU A 25 10.07 -5.57 -3.05
CA LEU A 25 9.79 -6.45 -1.93
C LEU A 25 8.28 -6.65 -1.73
N CYS A 26 7.50 -5.57 -1.70
CA CYS A 26 6.05 -5.67 -1.57
C CYS A 26 5.42 -6.45 -2.73
N TYR A 27 5.93 -6.30 -3.96
CA TYR A 27 5.47 -7.09 -5.10
C TYR A 27 5.80 -8.58 -4.95
N GLN A 28 6.98 -8.92 -4.44
CA GLN A 28 7.37 -10.32 -4.20
C GLN A 28 6.49 -10.98 -3.13
N LEU A 29 6.11 -10.23 -2.10
CA LEU A 29 5.23 -10.66 -1.00
C LEU A 29 3.72 -10.63 -1.33
N ARG A 30 3.35 -10.41 -2.59
CA ARG A 30 1.94 -10.37 -3.01
C ARG A 30 1.25 -11.71 -2.79
N ASP A 31 -0.05 -11.66 -2.54
CA ASP A 31 -0.88 -12.86 -2.46
C ASP A 31 -0.87 -13.62 -3.81
N PRO A 32 -1.06 -14.95 -3.81
CA PRO A 32 -1.22 -15.73 -5.03
C PRO A 32 -2.34 -15.16 -5.92
N THR A 33 -2.08 -15.14 -7.23
CA THR A 33 -3.07 -14.66 -8.20
C THR A 33 -4.24 -15.66 -8.28
N PRO A 34 -5.50 -15.22 -8.13
CA PRO A 34 -6.66 -16.11 -8.25
C PRO A 34 -6.68 -16.85 -9.59
N GLN A 35 -7.22 -18.07 -9.59
CA GLN A 35 -7.23 -18.91 -10.78
C GLN A 35 -7.96 -18.25 -11.96
N GLY A 36 -7.23 -18.02 -13.05
CA GLY A 36 -7.75 -17.37 -14.26
C GLY A 36 -7.95 -15.86 -14.13
N ALA A 37 -7.41 -15.24 -13.09
CA ALA A 37 -7.17 -13.79 -13.08
C ALA A 37 -5.83 -13.48 -13.74
N GLU A 38 -5.70 -12.26 -14.27
CA GLU A 38 -4.47 -11.77 -14.89
C GLU A 38 -3.74 -10.85 -13.92
N LEU A 39 -2.45 -11.11 -13.69
CA LEU A 39 -1.56 -10.26 -12.90
C LEU A 39 -0.72 -9.39 -13.83
N VAL A 40 -0.74 -8.08 -13.59
CA VAL A 40 0.10 -7.12 -14.32
C VAL A 40 0.93 -6.32 -13.33
N LYS A 41 2.26 -6.38 -13.48
CA LYS A 41 3.20 -5.46 -12.83
C LYS A 41 3.43 -4.27 -13.76
N THR A 42 3.31 -3.06 -13.23
CA THR A 42 3.47 -1.85 -14.04
C THR A 42 4.92 -1.38 -14.02
N GLY A 43 5.30 -0.63 -15.06
CA GLY A 43 6.50 0.19 -15.06
C GLY A 43 6.12 1.68 -15.12
N SER A 44 7.08 2.55 -14.85
CA SER A 44 6.90 3.98 -15.14
C SER A 44 6.69 4.19 -16.65
N PRO A 45 5.78 5.08 -17.10
CA PRO A 45 5.11 6.15 -16.36
C PRO A 45 3.61 5.95 -16.07
N ASP A 46 3.03 4.75 -16.16
CA ASP A 46 1.58 4.52 -15.90
C ASP A 46 1.14 5.05 -14.51
N GLY A 47 2.01 4.85 -13.49
CA GLY A 47 2.08 5.62 -12.24
C GLY A 47 0.87 5.56 -11.30
N SER A 48 -0.14 4.73 -11.59
CA SER A 48 -1.36 4.67 -10.78
C SER A 48 -1.35 3.56 -9.74
N LEU A 49 -0.79 2.39 -10.08
CA LEU A 49 -0.59 1.22 -9.22
C LEU A 49 0.76 0.60 -9.55
N GLU A 50 1.42 0.00 -8.57
CA GLU A 50 2.67 -0.76 -8.79
C GLU A 50 2.39 -2.14 -9.40
N TRP A 51 1.23 -2.72 -9.06
CA TRP A 51 0.67 -3.87 -9.77
C TRP A 51 -0.84 -3.97 -9.55
N TYR A 52 -1.49 -4.77 -10.37
CA TYR A 52 -2.90 -5.07 -10.23
C TYR A 52 -3.23 -6.48 -10.73
N VAL A 53 -4.36 -6.99 -10.23
CA VAL A 53 -4.98 -8.23 -10.67
C VAL A 53 -6.33 -7.91 -11.29
N THR A 54 -6.57 -8.42 -12.50
CA THR A 54 -7.88 -8.36 -13.16
C THR A 54 -8.54 -9.74 -13.06
N CYS A 55 -9.62 -9.82 -12.30
CA CYS A 55 -10.44 -11.03 -12.18
C CYS A 55 -11.18 -11.33 -13.49
N ARG A 56 -11.64 -12.58 -13.68
CA ARG A 56 -12.39 -13.00 -14.88
C ARG A 56 -13.60 -12.13 -15.21
N ASN A 57 -14.25 -11.58 -14.18
CA ASN A 57 -15.41 -10.69 -14.32
C ASN A 57 -15.03 -9.21 -14.56
N GLY A 58 -13.75 -8.92 -14.82
CA GLY A 58 -13.24 -7.56 -15.06
C GLY A 58 -13.00 -6.74 -13.79
N VAL A 59 -13.35 -7.24 -12.59
CA VAL A 59 -13.04 -6.55 -11.32
C VAL A 59 -11.53 -6.46 -11.15
N GLN A 60 -11.05 -5.28 -10.76
CA GLN A 60 -9.63 -5.06 -10.49
C GLN A 60 -9.33 -4.89 -9.00
N TRP A 61 -8.22 -5.50 -8.59
CA TRP A 61 -7.55 -5.27 -7.31
C TRP A 61 -6.20 -4.64 -7.56
N GLY A 62 -5.90 -3.55 -6.87
CA GLY A 62 -4.71 -2.77 -7.09
C GLY A 62 -3.86 -2.60 -5.85
N TRP A 63 -2.55 -2.47 -6.06
CA TRP A 63 -1.61 -2.19 -5.00
C TRP A 63 -0.79 -0.95 -5.30
N GLN A 64 -0.49 -0.21 -4.24
CA GLN A 64 0.30 1.00 -4.31
C GLN A 64 1.22 1.07 -3.09
N VAL A 65 2.50 1.31 -3.33
CA VAL A 65 3.51 1.28 -2.28
C VAL A 65 3.81 2.70 -1.85
N LYS A 66 3.98 2.92 -0.54
CA LYS A 66 4.33 4.23 0.01
C LYS A 66 5.47 4.11 1.00
N TYR A 67 6.69 4.25 0.48
CA TYR A 67 7.91 4.30 1.30
C TYR A 67 8.08 5.70 1.95
N SER A 68 7.22 6.00 2.92
CA SER A 68 7.25 7.23 3.73
C SER A 68 7.09 6.86 5.20
N PHE A 69 7.88 7.49 6.07
CA PHE A 69 7.81 7.29 7.53
C PHE A 69 7.13 8.44 8.26
N ASP A 70 6.76 9.50 7.54
CA ASP A 70 5.92 10.58 8.04
C ASP A 70 4.46 10.33 7.68
N ILE A 71 3.57 10.36 8.69
CA ILE A 71 2.15 10.05 8.52
C ILE A 71 1.43 11.06 7.63
N ASP A 72 1.78 12.34 7.69
CA ASP A 72 1.04 13.36 6.94
C ASP A 72 1.43 13.32 5.44
N ASN A 73 2.70 13.08 5.13
CA ASN A 73 3.19 12.80 3.78
C ASN A 73 2.62 11.49 3.22
N LEU A 74 2.58 10.44 4.04
CA LEU A 74 1.97 9.16 3.69
C LEU A 74 0.52 9.33 3.23
N LEU A 75 -0.29 10.02 4.05
CA LEU A 75 -1.71 10.23 3.77
C LEU A 75 -1.92 11.12 2.53
N LYS A 76 -1.08 12.14 2.31
CA LYS A 76 -1.11 12.94 1.06
C LYS A 76 -0.83 12.08 -0.17
N GLY A 77 0.18 11.20 -0.09
CA GLY A 77 0.53 10.27 -1.16
C GLY A 77 -0.58 9.27 -1.46
N MET A 78 -1.19 8.69 -0.42
CA MET A 78 -2.33 7.77 -0.55
C MET A 78 -3.54 8.45 -1.21
N GLU A 79 -3.85 9.69 -0.81
CA GLU A 79 -4.94 10.46 -1.41
C GLU A 79 -4.73 10.68 -2.91
N LYS A 80 -3.51 11.07 -3.30
CA LYS A 80 -3.16 11.29 -4.72
C LYS A 80 -3.35 10.00 -5.52
N SER A 81 -2.84 8.88 -5.01
CA SER A 81 -3.00 7.58 -5.66
C SER A 81 -4.45 7.14 -5.77
N LEU A 82 -5.26 7.33 -4.71
CA LEU A 82 -6.69 7.01 -4.76
C LEU A 82 -7.40 7.81 -5.86
N LYS A 83 -7.14 9.13 -5.96
CA LYS A 83 -7.71 9.98 -7.03
C LYS A 83 -7.36 9.45 -8.42
N THR A 84 -6.09 9.14 -8.65
CA THR A 84 -5.66 8.59 -9.95
C THR A 84 -6.30 7.23 -10.24
N VAL A 85 -6.42 6.35 -9.24
CA VAL A 85 -7.05 5.03 -9.41
C VAL A 85 -8.54 5.17 -9.74
N VAL A 86 -9.28 6.02 -9.02
CA VAL A 86 -10.71 6.17 -9.30
C VAL A 86 -10.99 6.86 -10.63
N GLU A 87 -10.07 7.68 -11.12
CA GLU A 87 -10.17 8.31 -12.44
C GLU A 87 -9.85 7.31 -13.57
N LYS A 88 -8.72 6.61 -13.48
CA LYS A 88 -8.19 5.80 -14.58
C LYS A 88 -8.68 4.34 -14.59
N ARG A 89 -9.14 3.83 -13.44
CA ARG A 89 -9.51 2.41 -13.26
C ARG A 89 -10.95 2.27 -12.72
N PRO A 90 -11.97 2.44 -13.58
CA PRO A 90 -13.39 2.39 -13.15
C PRO A 90 -13.81 1.04 -12.57
N ASN A 91 -13.12 -0.05 -12.92
CA ASN A 91 -13.39 -1.40 -12.41
C ASN A 91 -12.58 -1.78 -11.16
N CYS A 92 -11.73 -0.88 -10.65
CA CYS A 92 -11.03 -1.10 -9.38
C CYS A 92 -12.04 -1.14 -8.23
N ARG A 93 -11.98 -2.21 -7.43
CA ARG A 93 -12.83 -2.40 -6.23
C ARG A 93 -12.01 -2.55 -4.96
N ARG A 94 -10.70 -2.77 -5.07
CA ARG A 94 -9.79 -2.87 -3.94
C ARG A 94 -8.50 -2.14 -4.25
N LEU A 95 -8.08 -1.28 -3.33
CA LEU A 95 -6.80 -0.59 -3.37
C LEU A 95 -6.05 -0.84 -2.06
N THR A 96 -5.01 -1.66 -2.12
CA THR A 96 -4.17 -2.00 -0.98
C THR A 96 -2.94 -1.11 -0.97
N PHE A 97 -2.70 -0.41 0.14
CA PHE A 97 -1.48 0.35 0.35
C PHE A 97 -0.46 -0.45 1.14
N CYS A 98 0.77 -0.55 0.65
CA CYS A 98 1.89 -1.15 1.39
C CYS A 98 2.74 -0.04 2.02
N ILE A 99 3.00 -0.13 3.33
CA ILE A 99 3.72 0.89 4.10
C ILE A 99 4.83 0.28 4.98
N PRO A 100 5.93 1.00 5.25
CA PRO A 100 7.11 0.42 5.90
C PRO A 100 7.06 0.43 7.43
N PHE A 101 5.92 0.73 8.05
CA PHE A 101 5.80 0.80 9.52
C PHE A 101 4.36 0.54 9.97
N ASP A 102 4.18 0.05 11.20
CA ASP A 102 2.86 -0.08 11.81
C ASP A 102 2.36 1.27 12.34
N LEU A 103 1.10 1.62 12.04
CA LEU A 103 0.50 2.87 12.51
C LEU A 103 0.25 2.81 14.03
N PRO A 104 0.91 3.66 14.86
CA PRO A 104 0.69 3.65 16.30
C PRO A 104 -0.75 3.97 16.68
N VAL A 105 -1.25 3.31 17.73
CA VAL A 105 -2.62 3.46 18.24
C VAL A 105 -2.76 4.50 19.36
N ALA A 106 -1.69 4.72 20.14
CA ALA A 106 -1.65 5.69 21.22
C ALA A 106 -1.06 7.03 20.75
N SER A 107 -1.37 8.11 21.47
CA SER A 107 -0.69 9.40 21.35
C SER A 107 -0.15 9.82 22.70
N GLU A 108 1.01 10.47 22.72
CA GLU A 108 1.56 11.06 23.95
C GLU A 108 0.54 12.06 24.52
N ALA A 109 -0.03 11.70 25.68
CA ALA A 109 -1.00 12.47 26.45
C ALA A 109 -2.42 12.65 25.88
N GLY A 110 -2.87 11.86 24.89
CA GLY A 110 -4.28 11.88 24.42
C GLY A 110 -4.75 13.19 23.75
N LYS A 111 -3.89 14.22 23.69
CA LYS A 111 -4.18 15.55 23.13
C LYS A 111 -4.10 15.59 21.60
N ARG A 112 -3.53 14.56 20.95
CA ARG A 112 -3.36 14.47 19.48
C ARG A 112 -3.92 13.15 18.96
N LYS A 113 -4.40 13.15 17.71
CA LYS A 113 -4.81 11.91 17.03
C LYS A 113 -3.59 11.03 16.77
N SER A 114 -3.70 9.74 17.09
CA SER A 114 -2.70 8.74 16.72
C SER A 114 -2.63 8.55 15.20
N ALA A 115 -1.56 7.95 14.69
CA ALA A 115 -1.43 7.72 13.25
C ALA A 115 -2.53 6.81 12.71
N ARG A 116 -2.94 5.79 13.49
CA ARG A 116 -4.09 4.93 13.16
C ARG A 116 -5.37 5.75 13.06
N GLN A 117 -5.63 6.63 14.02
CA GLN A 117 -6.83 7.48 13.99
C GLN A 117 -6.82 8.44 12.79
N LYS A 118 -5.67 9.07 12.49
CA LYS A 118 -5.51 9.94 11.31
C LYS A 118 -5.84 9.18 10.02
N PHE A 119 -5.35 7.96 9.86
CA PHE A 119 -5.62 7.12 8.70
C PHE A 119 -7.11 6.78 8.55
N GLU A 120 -7.76 6.29 9.61
CA GLU A 120 -9.18 5.95 9.57
C GLU A 120 -10.07 7.17 9.29
N ASP A 121 -9.75 8.32 9.89
CA ASP A 121 -10.46 9.58 9.62
C ASP A 121 -10.30 10.02 8.16
N LYS A 122 -9.09 9.89 7.60
CA LYS A 122 -8.84 10.20 6.19
C LYS A 122 -9.54 9.22 5.25
N LYS A 123 -9.51 7.92 5.53
CA LYS A 123 -10.25 6.90 4.77
C LYS A 123 -11.74 7.22 4.70
N LYS A 124 -12.35 7.58 5.85
CA LYS A 124 -13.76 8.05 5.92
C LYS A 124 -13.99 9.35 5.14
N SER A 125 -13.06 10.30 5.24
CA SER A 125 -13.13 11.59 4.53
C SER A 125 -13.04 11.42 3.01
N TRP A 126 -12.07 10.64 2.53
CA TRP A 126 -11.86 10.34 1.11
C TRP A 126 -13.08 9.70 0.48
N ARG A 127 -13.67 8.69 1.15
CA ARG A 127 -14.90 8.03 0.69
C ARG A 127 -16.06 9.00 0.44
N LYS A 128 -16.12 10.12 1.16
CA LYS A 128 -17.18 11.12 1.01
C LYS A 128 -16.87 12.19 -0.05
N ARG A 129 -15.60 12.52 -0.25
CA ARG A 129 -15.19 13.74 -0.99
C ARG A 129 -14.47 13.49 -2.31
N ILE A 130 -14.03 12.25 -2.57
CA ILE A 130 -13.39 11.87 -3.82
C ILE A 130 -14.42 11.09 -4.63
N PRO A 131 -14.93 11.63 -5.76
CA PRO A 131 -15.89 10.93 -6.61
C PRO A 131 -15.35 9.56 -7.02
N GLY A 132 -16.11 8.51 -6.75
CA GLY A 132 -15.71 7.15 -7.08
C GLY A 132 -14.95 6.40 -6.00
N ALA A 133 -14.54 7.05 -4.91
CA ALA A 133 -13.84 6.38 -3.81
C ALA A 133 -14.76 5.43 -3.03
N GLU A 134 -16.08 5.63 -3.07
CA GLU A 134 -17.09 4.80 -2.41
C GLU A 134 -17.12 3.35 -2.91
N ARG A 135 -16.68 3.10 -4.15
CA ARG A 135 -16.63 1.74 -4.73
C ARG A 135 -15.31 1.01 -4.45
N VAL A 136 -14.31 1.68 -3.89
CA VAL A 136 -12.97 1.13 -3.66
C VAL A 136 -12.78 0.82 -2.17
N CYS A 137 -12.60 -0.46 -1.85
CA CYS A 137 -12.15 -0.90 -0.53
C CYS A 137 -10.67 -0.53 -0.38
N ILE A 138 -10.36 0.37 0.56
CA ILE A 138 -8.98 0.74 0.90
C ILE A 138 -8.47 -0.22 1.98
N GLU A 139 -7.38 -0.92 1.69
CA GLU A 139 -6.70 -1.84 2.61
C GLU A 139 -5.28 -1.36 2.90
N LEU A 140 -4.68 -1.90 3.97
CA LEU A 140 -3.34 -1.55 4.41
C LEU A 140 -2.56 -2.82 4.69
N TRP A 141 -1.38 -2.93 4.10
CA TRP A 141 -0.32 -3.85 4.51
C TRP A 141 0.76 -3.03 5.20
N SER A 142 0.75 -3.05 6.53
CA SER A 142 1.80 -2.41 7.33
C SER A 142 2.96 -3.36 7.61
N GLU A 143 3.97 -2.89 8.33
CA GLU A 143 5.18 -3.65 8.64
C GLU A 143 4.89 -5.05 9.17
N GLY A 144 4.00 -5.19 10.16
CA GLY A 144 3.62 -6.50 10.69
C GLY A 144 3.05 -7.45 9.63
N ASN A 145 2.25 -6.93 8.70
CA ASN A 145 1.68 -7.74 7.61
C ASN A 145 2.75 -8.21 6.61
N LEU A 146 3.76 -7.35 6.34
CA LEU A 146 4.86 -7.67 5.43
C LEU A 146 5.82 -8.68 6.06
N LEU A 147 6.12 -8.53 7.35
CA LEU A 147 6.94 -9.47 8.12
C LEU A 147 6.29 -10.86 8.21
N GLU A 148 4.98 -10.91 8.46
CA GLU A 148 4.24 -12.18 8.45
C GLU A 148 4.34 -12.89 7.09
N ARG A 149 4.22 -12.14 5.99
CA ARG A 149 4.37 -12.68 4.62
C ARG A 149 5.78 -13.19 4.36
N LEU A 150 6.81 -12.51 4.86
CA LEU A 150 8.20 -12.96 4.74
C LEU A 150 8.41 -14.35 5.37
N VAL A 151 7.76 -14.62 6.51
CA VAL A 151 7.83 -15.95 7.16
C VAL A 151 7.11 -17.02 6.34
N GLN A 152 6.02 -16.66 5.66
CA GLN A 152 5.23 -17.58 4.82
C GLN A 152 5.87 -17.86 3.45
N HIS A 153 6.84 -17.04 3.05
CA HIS A 153 7.66 -17.20 1.84
C HIS A 153 9.13 -17.46 2.21
N PRO A 154 9.47 -18.62 2.81
CA PRO A 154 10.86 -18.98 3.00
C PRO A 154 11.54 -19.04 1.62
N GLY A 155 12.62 -18.27 1.48
CA GLY A 155 13.42 -18.21 0.26
C GLY A 155 14.16 -19.50 -0.05
#